data_AF-G3HNG6-F1
#
_entry.id   AF-G3HNG6-F1
#
_cell.length_a   1.000
_cell.length_b   1.000
_cell.length_c   1.000
_cell.angle_alpha   90.00
_cell.angle_beta   90.00
_cell.angle_gamma   90.00
#
_symmetry.space_group_name_H-M   'P 1'
#
loop_
_entity.id
_entity.type
_entity.pdbx_description
1 polymer ?
#
loop_
_entity_poly.entity_id
_entity_poly.type
_entity_poly.pdbx_seq_one_letter_code
_entity_poly.pdbx_strand_id
1 'polypeptide(L)'
;MVHIVSLKPAGRSCWDEPLGISVHGLAPEQPVTLRAALRDEKGALFRAHARYRADDHGGLDLARAPALGGSFAGIEPMGLLGWKPGMLQGCSAWAPSSLSPALFTGPLEVKGPGIGLLGISRGGELCLSMASFLKGITAAVIINGSATNIVGKLCYKDETLPPLRVNADRIRVTKDGLSDISDVLSWPIEGPEQKSIIPVERSDTTFLLLVGQDDRNWKSEFYANEIFKRLEAHGKGKPQIIYYPETGHYIEPPYFPLCKASLHTYFGMPVVFGGEPRAHAMAQVDAWQKLQTFLGLSPAHESIRDEALPPQRPGEASSKGKRWTLLKAKAYFQGLSAKGRRPPGAGKKQSEQVPCTQLETATVTVGRSLEISRWADSSEQLSSGNTLVWCSGLAVSREHLWREGAFPA
;
A
#
# COMPACT_ATOMS: atom_id res chain seq x y z
N MET A 1 22.95 28.68 -26.31
CA MET A 1 21.98 28.84 -25.20
C MET A 1 22.13 27.65 -24.28
N VAL A 2 22.19 27.87 -22.97
CA VAL A 2 22.20 26.80 -21.97
C VAL A 2 20.80 26.73 -21.38
N HIS A 3 20.14 25.59 -21.54
CA HIS A 3 18.85 25.34 -20.91
C HIS A 3 19.09 24.82 -19.50
N ILE A 4 18.50 25.45 -18.50
CA ILE A 4 18.72 25.11 -17.09
C ILE A 4 17.41 24.57 -16.53
N VAL A 5 17.42 23.31 -16.09
CA VAL A 5 16.31 22.72 -15.32
C VAL A 5 16.59 22.95 -13.84
N SER A 6 15.63 23.56 -13.13
CA SER A 6 15.71 23.80 -11.70
C SER A 6 14.63 22.99 -10.97
N LEU A 7 15.00 22.44 -9.82
CA LEU A 7 14.12 21.63 -8.96
C LEU A 7 13.96 22.30 -7.59
N LYS A 8 12.77 22.21 -7.01
CA LYS A 8 12.47 22.71 -5.67
C LYS A 8 11.68 21.66 -4.87
N PRO A 9 12.23 21.10 -3.78
CA PRO A 9 13.56 21.36 -3.24
C PRO A 9 14.69 20.89 -4.18
N ALA A 10 15.84 21.57 -4.13
CA ALA A 10 17.01 21.23 -4.97
C ALA A 10 17.84 20.05 -4.40
N GLY A 11 17.63 19.72 -3.13
CA GLY A 11 18.34 18.67 -2.41
C GLY A 11 17.57 17.35 -2.43
N ARG A 12 17.66 16.60 -1.32
CA ARG A 12 16.86 15.39 -1.13
C ARG A 12 15.38 15.74 -1.09
N SER A 13 14.58 14.92 -1.77
CA SER A 13 13.12 14.96 -1.78
C SER A 13 12.63 13.54 -1.56
N CYS A 14 11.66 13.36 -0.67
CA CYS A 14 10.95 12.10 -0.56
C CYS A 14 9.98 11.93 -1.73
N TRP A 15 9.59 10.68 -2.02
CA TRP A 15 8.72 10.39 -3.16
C TRP A 15 7.33 11.00 -2.99
N ASP A 16 6.82 11.06 -1.76
CA ASP A 16 5.50 11.62 -1.42
C ASP A 16 5.50 13.16 -1.29
N GLU A 17 6.63 13.82 -1.59
CA GLU A 17 6.75 15.28 -1.55
C GLU A 17 6.53 15.93 -2.92
N PRO A 18 5.82 17.07 -2.99
CA PRO A 18 5.73 17.84 -4.22
C PRO A 18 7.10 18.35 -4.67
N LEU A 19 7.42 18.17 -5.96
CA LEU A 19 8.64 18.66 -6.59
C LEU A 19 8.30 19.76 -7.59
N GLY A 20 8.69 21.00 -7.28
CA GLY A 20 8.63 22.12 -8.21
C GLY A 20 9.66 21.94 -9.31
N ILE A 21 9.24 22.03 -10.57
CA ILE A 21 10.11 21.90 -11.74
C ILE A 21 9.98 23.18 -12.57
N SER A 22 11.11 23.81 -12.90
CA SER A 22 11.15 24.91 -13.85
C SER A 22 12.29 24.74 -14.86
N VAL A 23 12.15 25.36 -16.03
CA VAL A 23 13.15 25.42 -17.08
C VAL A 23 13.39 26.88 -17.44
N HIS A 24 14.66 27.26 -17.56
CA HIS A 24 15.07 28.61 -17.94
C HIS A 24 16.01 28.56 -19.15
N GLY A 25 16.12 29.69 -19.85
CA GLY A 25 17.01 29.84 -21.00
C GLY A 25 16.46 29.20 -22.28
N LEU A 26 15.14 29.05 -22.40
CA LEU A 26 14.46 28.75 -23.65
C LEU A 26 14.36 30.03 -24.49
N ALA A 27 14.05 29.92 -25.79
CA ALA A 27 13.60 31.07 -26.56
C ALA A 27 12.18 31.47 -26.12
N PRO A 28 11.81 32.77 -26.23
CA PRO A 28 10.44 33.22 -26.01
C PRO A 28 9.44 32.36 -26.79
N GLU A 29 8.36 31.93 -26.13
CA GLU A 29 7.29 31.14 -26.73
C GLU A 29 7.74 29.79 -27.35
N GLN A 30 8.93 29.29 -26.99
CA GLN A 30 9.48 28.05 -27.56
C GLN A 30 8.59 26.84 -27.21
N PRO A 31 8.13 26.06 -28.21
CA PRO A 31 7.46 24.79 -27.94
C PRO A 31 8.48 23.76 -27.46
N VAL A 32 8.18 23.10 -26.34
CA VAL A 32 9.07 22.09 -25.72
C VAL A 32 8.28 20.84 -25.31
N THR A 33 8.98 19.71 -25.22
CA THR A 33 8.43 18.48 -24.64
C THR A 33 9.30 18.05 -23.47
N LEU A 34 8.71 17.95 -22.28
CA LEU A 34 9.38 17.38 -21.12
C LEU A 34 9.05 15.89 -21.03
N ARG A 35 10.05 15.08 -20.69
CA ARG A 35 9.93 13.63 -20.55
C ARG A 35 10.59 13.17 -19.25
N ALA A 36 9.84 12.47 -18.43
CA ALA A 36 10.34 11.77 -17.26
C ALA A 36 10.50 10.28 -17.58
N ALA A 37 11.53 9.66 -17.02
CA ALA A 37 11.76 8.22 -17.12
C ALA A 37 12.32 7.70 -15.81
N LEU A 38 11.75 6.59 -15.33
CA LEU A 38 12.17 5.89 -14.11
C LEU A 38 12.35 4.41 -14.44
N ARG A 39 13.37 3.78 -13.86
CA ARG A 39 13.47 2.32 -13.81
C ARG A 39 13.24 1.87 -12.39
N ASP A 40 12.39 0.86 -12.20
CA ASP A 40 12.22 0.23 -10.90
C ASP A 40 13.38 -0.72 -10.57
N GLU A 41 13.32 -1.33 -9.39
CA GLU A 41 14.33 -2.29 -8.90
C GLU A 41 14.46 -3.55 -9.79
N LYS A 42 13.44 -3.85 -10.59
CA LYS A 42 13.43 -4.97 -11.54
C LYS A 42 13.86 -4.54 -12.94
N GLY A 43 14.24 -3.27 -13.12
CA GLY A 43 14.66 -2.68 -14.38
C GLY A 43 13.51 -2.30 -15.31
N ALA A 44 12.25 -2.47 -14.89
CA ALA A 44 11.08 -2.11 -15.69
C ALA A 44 11.01 -0.59 -15.86
N LEU A 45 10.72 -0.15 -17.08
CA LEU A 45 10.82 1.25 -17.48
C LEU A 45 9.45 1.92 -17.48
N PHE A 46 9.36 3.02 -16.74
CA PHE A 46 8.20 3.90 -16.62
C PHE A 46 8.51 5.24 -17.28
N ARG A 47 7.60 5.76 -18.12
CA ARG A 47 7.81 7.03 -18.85
C ARG A 47 6.56 7.87 -18.96
N ALA A 48 6.66 9.16 -18.63
CA ALA A 48 5.63 10.14 -18.92
C ALA A 48 6.21 11.28 -19.77
N HIS A 49 5.38 11.92 -20.57
CA HIS A 49 5.77 13.12 -21.30
C HIS A 49 4.61 14.10 -21.42
N ALA A 50 4.93 15.39 -21.51
CA ALA A 50 3.96 16.43 -21.78
C ALA A 50 4.59 17.55 -22.62
N ARG A 51 3.78 18.12 -23.50
CA ARG A 51 4.14 19.26 -24.34
C ARG A 51 3.80 20.56 -23.62
N TYR A 52 4.68 21.54 -23.71
CA TYR A 52 4.54 22.86 -23.11
C TYR A 52 4.99 23.94 -24.09
N ARG A 53 4.72 25.18 -23.74
CA ARG A 53 5.27 26.37 -24.37
C ARG A 53 5.93 27.23 -23.29
N ALA A 54 7.16 27.70 -23.55
CA ALA A 54 7.82 28.67 -22.69
C ALA A 54 7.07 30.00 -22.71
N ASP A 55 7.24 30.83 -21.69
CA ASP A 55 6.73 32.20 -21.66
C ASP A 55 7.54 33.15 -22.57
N ASP A 56 7.10 34.41 -22.65
CA ASP A 56 7.74 35.49 -23.41
C ASP A 56 9.19 35.80 -22.95
N HIS A 57 9.60 35.30 -21.79
CA HIS A 57 10.95 35.45 -21.23
C HIS A 57 11.79 34.18 -21.39
N GLY A 58 11.28 33.13 -22.03
CA GLY A 58 12.00 31.87 -22.19
C GLY A 58 12.05 31.03 -20.91
N GLY A 59 11.12 31.26 -19.99
CA GLY A 59 10.88 30.48 -18.78
C GLY A 59 9.75 29.46 -18.95
N LEU A 60 9.80 28.36 -18.20
CA LEU A 60 8.72 27.40 -18.08
C LEU A 60 8.63 26.95 -16.62
N ASP A 61 7.52 27.22 -15.94
CA ASP A 61 7.25 26.76 -14.58
C ASP A 61 6.04 25.82 -14.60
N LEU A 62 6.23 24.56 -14.22
CA LEU A 62 5.18 23.53 -14.29
C LEU A 62 4.05 23.79 -13.28
N ALA A 63 4.27 24.64 -12.28
CA ALA A 63 3.24 25.10 -11.36
C ALA A 63 2.22 26.06 -12.01
N ARG A 64 2.59 26.65 -13.16
CA ARG A 64 1.84 27.76 -13.79
C ARG A 64 1.49 27.49 -15.24
N ALA A 65 2.38 26.83 -15.98
CA ALA A 65 2.22 26.57 -17.39
C ALA A 65 1.40 25.27 -17.61
N PRO A 66 0.28 25.33 -18.36
CA PRO A 66 -0.50 24.14 -18.65
C PRO A 66 0.23 23.22 -19.62
N ALA A 67 0.18 21.92 -19.36
CA ALA A 67 0.51 20.91 -20.35
C ALA A 67 -0.49 20.96 -21.51
N LEU A 68 0.01 21.06 -22.73
CA LEU A 68 -0.75 21.14 -23.98
C LEU A 68 -1.13 19.75 -24.53
N GLY A 69 -0.79 18.68 -23.80
CA GLY A 69 -1.08 17.30 -24.15
C GLY A 69 0.14 16.38 -24.12
N GLY A 70 -0.10 15.09 -24.26
CA GLY A 70 0.88 14.03 -24.02
C GLY A 70 0.26 12.97 -23.11
N SER A 71 0.99 12.53 -22.09
CA SER A 71 0.48 11.67 -21.02
C SER A 71 -0.65 12.33 -20.21
N PHE A 72 -0.69 13.67 -20.16
CA PHE A 72 -1.69 14.48 -19.46
C PHE A 72 -1.79 15.89 -20.09
N ALA A 73 -2.78 16.67 -19.66
CA ALA A 73 -3.02 18.06 -20.08
C ALA A 73 -3.53 18.91 -18.89
N GLY A 74 -3.39 20.24 -18.98
CA GLY A 74 -3.76 21.17 -17.91
C GLY A 74 -2.60 21.52 -16.98
N ILE A 75 -2.87 22.32 -15.94
CA ILE A 75 -1.86 22.72 -14.95
C ILE A 75 -1.72 21.58 -13.93
N GLU A 76 -0.71 20.74 -14.14
CA GLU A 76 -0.54 19.49 -13.39
C GLU A 76 0.94 19.31 -13.00
N PRO A 77 1.40 20.00 -11.94
CA PRO A 77 2.84 20.16 -11.66
C PRO A 77 3.56 18.84 -11.42
N MET A 78 2.84 17.86 -10.84
CA MET A 78 3.32 16.51 -10.55
C MET A 78 2.91 15.47 -11.63
N GLY A 79 2.33 15.91 -12.75
CA GLY A 79 1.81 15.01 -13.79
C GLY A 79 2.89 14.12 -14.43
N LEU A 80 4.14 14.58 -14.49
CA LEU A 80 5.28 13.80 -15.01
C LEU A 80 5.67 12.61 -14.11
N LEU A 81 5.25 12.61 -12.84
CA LEU A 81 5.56 11.56 -11.88
C LEU A 81 4.37 10.63 -11.63
N GLY A 82 3.17 11.18 -11.40
CA GLY A 82 2.06 10.40 -10.83
C GLY A 82 1.04 9.80 -11.80
N TRP A 83 0.90 10.35 -13.02
CA TRP A 83 -0.42 10.24 -13.67
C TRP A 83 -0.55 9.15 -14.72
N LYS A 84 0.51 8.85 -15.48
CA LYS A 84 0.49 7.77 -16.48
C LYS A 84 1.90 7.58 -17.03
N PRO A 85 2.81 6.95 -16.28
CA PRO A 85 3.96 6.39 -16.95
C PRO A 85 3.44 5.27 -17.87
N GLY A 86 3.58 5.46 -19.19
CA GLY A 86 3.27 4.41 -20.15
C GLY A 86 4.15 3.20 -19.83
N MET A 87 3.53 2.11 -19.39
CA MET A 87 4.20 0.83 -19.24
C MET A 87 4.34 0.24 -20.64
N LEU A 88 5.56 -0.08 -21.07
CA LEU A 88 5.74 -0.84 -22.31
C LEU A 88 5.05 -2.21 -22.12
N GLN A 89 4.23 -2.61 -23.11
CA GLN A 89 3.57 -3.92 -23.15
C GLN A 89 4.58 -5.02 -22.82
N GLY A 90 4.24 -5.88 -21.85
CA GLY A 90 5.03 -7.05 -21.46
C GLY A 90 5.80 -6.96 -20.14
N CYS A 91 5.78 -5.81 -19.45
CA CYS A 91 6.40 -5.71 -18.11
C CYS A 91 5.41 -6.06 -17.00
N SER A 92 5.85 -6.87 -16.03
CA SER A 92 5.11 -7.12 -14.79
C SER A 92 4.77 -5.79 -14.14
N ALA A 93 3.51 -5.64 -13.70
CA ALA A 93 3.09 -4.52 -12.86
C ALA A 93 4.13 -4.21 -11.79
N TRP A 94 4.26 -2.93 -11.45
CA TRP A 94 5.02 -2.49 -10.28
C TRP A 94 4.63 -3.41 -9.13
N ALA A 95 5.55 -4.29 -8.74
CA ALA A 95 5.19 -5.28 -7.74
C ALA A 95 4.92 -4.50 -6.47
N PRO A 96 3.76 -4.68 -5.81
CA PRO A 96 3.43 -3.97 -4.57
C PRO A 96 4.38 -4.28 -3.39
N SER A 97 5.54 -4.89 -3.66
CA SER A 97 6.62 -5.22 -2.73
C SER A 97 7.35 -4.02 -2.14
N SER A 98 7.12 -2.79 -2.62
CA SER A 98 7.89 -1.59 -2.26
C SER A 98 7.09 -0.53 -1.51
N LEU A 99 6.01 -0.90 -0.82
CA LEU A 99 5.57 -0.14 0.36
C LEU A 99 6.67 -0.27 1.43
N SER A 100 7.75 0.48 1.23
CA SER A 100 8.79 0.66 2.21
C SER A 100 8.31 1.70 3.22
N PRO A 101 8.45 1.44 4.53
CA PRO A 101 8.24 2.40 5.61
C PRO A 101 9.07 3.69 5.45
N ALA A 102 10.04 3.70 4.54
CA ALA A 102 10.87 4.84 4.20
C ALA A 102 10.08 6.06 3.68
N LEU A 103 8.79 5.93 3.39
CA LEU A 103 7.90 7.06 3.04
C LEU A 103 7.35 7.81 4.26
N PHE A 104 7.45 7.23 5.47
CA PHE A 104 7.14 7.95 6.70
C PHE A 104 8.44 8.47 7.32
N THR A 105 8.92 9.62 6.86
CA THR A 105 10.11 10.29 7.42
C THR A 105 9.71 11.27 8.53
N GLY A 106 9.09 10.79 9.61
CA GLY A 106 8.76 11.58 10.79
C GLY A 106 8.50 10.70 12.03
N PRO A 107 8.51 11.26 13.26
CA PRO A 107 8.10 10.51 14.43
C PRO A 107 6.64 10.07 14.27
N LEU A 108 6.43 8.76 14.09
CA LEU A 108 5.11 8.15 13.96
C LEU A 108 4.43 8.09 15.34
N GLU A 109 4.03 9.25 15.87
CA GLU A 109 3.37 9.34 17.16
C GLU A 109 1.85 9.32 17.01
N VAL A 110 1.21 8.20 17.35
CA VAL A 110 -0.22 8.21 17.70
C VAL A 110 -0.33 8.81 19.10
N LYS A 111 -1.08 9.91 19.25
CA LYS A 111 -1.34 10.50 20.57
C LYS A 111 -2.17 9.54 21.44
N GLY A 112 -1.52 8.78 22.33
CA GLY A 112 -2.21 7.95 23.33
C GLY A 112 -1.37 6.77 23.84
N PRO A 113 -1.84 6.02 24.85
CA PRO A 113 -1.11 4.88 25.41
C PRO A 113 -1.13 3.61 24.53
N GLY A 114 -1.67 3.68 23.31
CA GLY A 114 -1.93 2.50 22.47
C GLY A 114 -1.38 2.59 21.06
N ILE A 115 -1.71 1.58 20.26
CA ILE A 115 -1.16 1.29 18.94
C ILE A 115 -2.11 1.81 17.84
N GLY A 116 -1.54 2.42 16.80
CA GLY A 116 -2.22 2.70 15.54
C GLY A 116 -2.06 1.56 14.56
N LEU A 117 -3.10 1.25 13.78
CA LEU A 117 -3.05 0.31 12.68
C LEU A 117 -3.25 1.02 11.35
N LEU A 118 -2.52 0.60 10.32
CA LEU A 118 -2.73 1.03 8.94
C LEU A 118 -2.63 -0.18 8.02
N GLY A 119 -3.70 -0.43 7.26
CA GLY A 119 -3.77 -1.58 6.36
C GLY A 119 -4.57 -1.31 5.11
N ILE A 120 -4.06 -1.82 3.99
CA ILE A 120 -4.72 -1.79 2.68
C ILE A 120 -5.15 -3.20 2.26
N SER A 121 -6.30 -3.32 1.60
CA SER A 121 -6.79 -4.59 1.05
C SER A 121 -6.94 -5.66 2.16
N ARG A 122 -6.35 -6.84 1.98
CA ARG A 122 -6.25 -7.87 3.02
C ARG A 122 -5.55 -7.38 4.29
N GLY A 123 -4.65 -6.41 4.19
CA GLY A 123 -4.06 -5.73 5.35
C GLY A 123 -5.09 -4.95 6.17
N GLY A 124 -6.03 -4.27 5.50
CA GLY A 124 -7.15 -3.57 6.16
C GLY A 124 -8.11 -4.54 6.83
N GLU A 125 -8.41 -5.67 6.19
CA GLU A 125 -9.17 -6.77 6.79
C GLU A 125 -8.50 -7.31 8.08
N LEU A 126 -7.17 -7.46 8.07
CA LEU A 126 -6.42 -7.86 9.26
C LEU A 126 -6.45 -6.78 10.34
N CYS A 127 -6.37 -5.49 10.00
CA CYS A 127 -6.50 -4.42 10.97
C CYS A 127 -7.86 -4.44 11.68
N LEU A 128 -8.95 -4.69 10.96
CA LEU A 128 -10.28 -4.87 11.56
C LEU A 128 -10.32 -6.08 12.49
N SER A 129 -9.70 -7.19 12.08
CA SER A 129 -9.62 -8.40 12.91
C SER A 129 -8.81 -8.17 14.18
N MET A 130 -7.63 -7.57 14.07
CA MET A 130 -6.78 -7.20 15.21
C MET A 130 -7.54 -6.28 16.16
N ALA A 131 -8.19 -5.24 15.65
CA ALA A 131 -8.98 -4.31 16.45
C ALA A 131 -10.15 -5.00 17.19
N SER A 132 -10.71 -6.08 16.62
CA SER A 132 -11.84 -6.82 17.21
C SER A 132 -11.42 -7.81 18.30
N PHE A 133 -10.21 -8.36 18.22
CA PHE A 133 -9.76 -9.45 19.10
C PHE A 133 -8.66 -9.07 20.08
N LEU A 134 -7.85 -8.05 19.77
CA LEU A 134 -6.73 -7.59 20.60
C LEU A 134 -7.10 -6.35 21.41
N LYS A 135 -6.37 -6.13 22.51
CA LYS A 135 -6.46 -4.92 23.33
C LYS A 135 -5.31 -3.95 22.99
N GLY A 136 -5.44 -2.70 23.40
CA GLY A 136 -4.38 -1.69 23.23
C GLY A 136 -4.33 -1.01 21.85
N ILE A 137 -5.31 -1.24 20.98
CA ILE A 137 -5.42 -0.55 19.68
C ILE A 137 -6.28 0.70 19.86
N THR A 138 -5.73 1.87 19.54
CA THR A 138 -6.40 3.16 19.73
C THR A 138 -7.09 3.63 18.46
N ALA A 139 -6.41 3.49 17.32
CA ALA A 139 -6.88 3.99 16.04
C ALA A 139 -6.51 3.03 14.91
N ALA A 140 -7.35 2.92 13.88
CA ALA A 140 -7.07 2.10 12.71
C ALA A 140 -7.53 2.78 11.42
N VAL A 141 -6.63 2.85 10.44
CA VAL A 141 -6.88 3.32 9.08
C VAL A 141 -7.01 2.11 8.15
N ILE A 142 -8.17 1.99 7.51
CA ILE A 142 -8.54 0.87 6.66
C ILE A 142 -8.71 1.37 5.23
N ILE A 143 -7.80 0.99 4.34
CA ILE A 143 -7.83 1.39 2.93
C ILE A 143 -8.39 0.21 2.11
N ASN A 144 -9.56 0.39 1.49
CA ASN A 144 -10.20 -0.65 0.68
C ASN A 144 -10.22 -2.05 1.35
N GLY A 145 -10.48 -2.10 2.66
CA GLY A 145 -10.51 -3.33 3.44
C GLY A 145 -11.86 -4.06 3.35
N SER A 146 -11.85 -5.35 3.69
CA SER A 146 -13.07 -6.18 3.76
C SER A 146 -13.56 -6.31 5.20
N ALA A 147 -14.88 -6.33 5.39
CA ALA A 147 -15.55 -6.60 6.66
C ALA A 147 -15.69 -8.11 6.97
N THR A 148 -15.18 -8.97 6.08
CA THR A 148 -15.24 -10.44 6.18
C THR A 148 -13.85 -11.02 6.02
N ASN A 149 -13.57 -12.13 6.69
CA ASN A 149 -12.36 -12.91 6.44
C ASN A 149 -12.46 -13.63 5.10
N ILE A 150 -11.65 -13.25 4.11
CA ILE A 150 -11.78 -13.79 2.74
C ILE A 150 -10.89 -15.00 2.47
N VAL A 151 -9.63 -14.95 2.88
CA VAL A 151 -8.60 -15.94 2.51
C VAL A 151 -8.06 -16.66 3.74
N GLY A 152 -8.11 -17.99 3.71
CA GLY A 152 -7.60 -18.83 4.80
C GLY A 152 -8.44 -18.73 6.06
N LYS A 153 -8.20 -19.66 6.98
CA LYS A 153 -8.83 -19.65 8.31
C LYS A 153 -8.10 -18.63 9.20
N LEU A 154 -8.83 -17.72 9.83
CA LEU A 154 -8.28 -16.82 10.84
C LEU A 154 -8.61 -17.35 12.23
N CYS A 155 -7.58 -17.56 13.06
CA CYS A 155 -7.73 -18.12 14.40
C CYS A 155 -7.23 -17.11 15.44
N TYR A 156 -7.98 -16.98 16.54
CA TYR A 156 -7.54 -16.27 17.74
C TYR A 156 -8.04 -17.02 18.97
N LYS A 157 -7.10 -17.60 19.74
CA LYS A 157 -7.42 -18.53 20.84
C LYS A 157 -8.38 -19.62 20.33
N ASP A 158 -9.52 -19.80 20.99
CA ASP A 158 -10.53 -20.80 20.62
C ASP A 158 -11.50 -20.29 19.54
N GLU A 159 -11.42 -19.02 19.14
CA GLU A 159 -12.27 -18.44 18.10
C GLU A 159 -11.67 -18.62 16.71
N THR A 160 -12.56 -18.78 15.73
CA THR A 160 -12.21 -19.02 14.34
C THR A 160 -13.16 -18.24 13.43
N LEU A 161 -12.59 -17.46 12.51
CA LEU A 161 -13.30 -16.96 11.34
C LEU A 161 -12.92 -17.84 10.13
N PRO A 162 -13.86 -18.58 9.52
CA PRO A 162 -13.60 -19.28 8.27
C PRO A 162 -13.46 -18.29 7.10
N PRO A 163 -12.80 -18.69 5.99
CA PRO A 163 -12.77 -17.86 4.79
C PRO A 163 -14.15 -17.78 4.14
N LEU A 164 -14.49 -16.62 3.62
CA LEU A 164 -15.67 -16.38 2.80
C LEU A 164 -15.53 -17.15 1.48
N ARG A 165 -16.64 -17.75 1.02
CA ARG A 165 -16.63 -18.53 -0.20
C ARG A 165 -16.49 -17.61 -1.42
N VAL A 166 -15.55 -17.98 -2.29
CA VAL A 166 -15.37 -17.35 -3.60
C VAL A 166 -16.21 -18.08 -4.65
N ASN A 167 -17.01 -17.34 -5.41
CA ASN A 167 -17.74 -17.86 -6.56
C ASN A 167 -17.08 -17.38 -7.86
N ALA A 168 -16.25 -18.24 -8.46
CA ALA A 168 -15.52 -17.96 -9.69
C ALA A 168 -16.44 -17.79 -10.92
N ASP A 169 -17.67 -18.32 -10.90
CA ASP A 169 -18.62 -18.18 -12.01
C ASP A 169 -19.11 -16.72 -12.17
N ARG A 170 -18.84 -15.86 -11.19
CA ARG A 170 -19.16 -14.43 -11.22
C ARG A 170 -18.03 -13.56 -11.77
N ILE A 171 -16.89 -14.15 -12.13
CA ILE A 171 -15.83 -13.43 -12.82
C ILE A 171 -16.36 -12.97 -14.18
N ARG A 172 -16.23 -11.68 -14.47
CA ARG A 172 -16.60 -11.11 -15.76
C ARG A 172 -15.35 -10.83 -16.59
N VAL A 173 -15.46 -11.01 -17.91
CA VAL A 173 -14.39 -10.61 -18.84
C VAL A 173 -14.71 -9.22 -19.37
N THR A 174 -13.76 -8.30 -19.19
CA THR A 174 -13.84 -6.94 -19.72
C THR A 174 -13.65 -6.94 -21.24
N LYS A 175 -13.95 -5.81 -21.89
CA LYS A 175 -13.77 -5.64 -23.34
C LYS A 175 -12.31 -5.89 -23.79
N ASP A 176 -11.35 -5.62 -22.91
CA ASP A 176 -9.91 -5.78 -23.18
C ASP A 176 -9.38 -7.18 -22.81
N GLY A 177 -10.26 -8.14 -22.50
CA GLY A 177 -9.87 -9.51 -22.15
C GLY A 177 -9.34 -9.69 -20.72
N LEU A 178 -9.37 -8.65 -19.89
CA LEU A 178 -9.00 -8.71 -18.47
C LEU A 178 -10.17 -9.21 -17.61
N SER A 179 -9.87 -9.80 -16.46
CA SER A 179 -10.90 -10.30 -15.54
C SER A 179 -11.33 -9.26 -14.51
N ASP A 180 -12.63 -9.06 -14.35
CA ASP A 180 -13.23 -8.28 -13.26
C ASP A 180 -13.75 -9.25 -12.21
N ILE A 181 -13.17 -9.16 -11.00
CA ILE A 181 -13.43 -10.06 -9.88
C ILE A 181 -14.30 -9.41 -8.80
N SER A 182 -14.82 -8.22 -9.04
CA SER A 182 -15.50 -7.40 -8.01
C SER A 182 -16.76 -8.06 -7.43
N ASP A 183 -17.37 -9.01 -8.15
CA ASP A 183 -18.58 -9.73 -7.78
C ASP A 183 -18.37 -11.18 -7.29
N VAL A 184 -17.12 -11.66 -7.19
CA VAL A 184 -16.83 -13.05 -6.80
C VAL A 184 -17.15 -13.38 -5.35
N LEU A 185 -17.24 -12.35 -4.50
CA LEU A 185 -17.60 -12.47 -3.08
C LEU A 185 -19.06 -12.06 -2.87
N SER A 186 -19.74 -12.76 -1.97
CA SER A 186 -21.10 -12.42 -1.55
C SER A 186 -21.13 -12.05 -0.09
N TRP A 187 -21.90 -11.04 0.28
CA TRP A 187 -22.17 -10.79 1.69
C TRP A 187 -22.93 -11.97 2.31
N PRO A 188 -22.44 -12.55 3.42
CA PRO A 188 -23.11 -13.68 4.04
C PRO A 188 -24.32 -13.21 4.86
N ILE A 189 -25.51 -13.26 4.25
CA ILE A 189 -26.78 -12.86 4.89
C ILE A 189 -27.24 -13.91 5.91
N GLU A 190 -27.07 -15.20 5.62
CA GLU A 190 -27.55 -16.32 6.44
C GLU A 190 -26.59 -17.52 6.38
N GLY A 191 -26.78 -18.46 7.32
CA GLY A 191 -26.04 -19.71 7.35
C GLY A 191 -24.62 -19.60 7.93
N PRO A 192 -23.81 -20.66 7.77
CA PRO A 192 -22.51 -20.78 8.44
C PRO A 192 -21.47 -19.76 7.96
N GLU A 193 -21.66 -19.16 6.79
CA GLU A 193 -20.76 -18.15 6.23
C GLU A 193 -20.81 -16.83 7.00
N GLN A 194 -21.86 -16.55 7.79
CA GLN A 194 -21.90 -15.39 8.69
C GLN A 194 -20.72 -15.39 9.67
N LYS A 195 -20.17 -16.56 10.00
CA LYS A 195 -18.97 -16.68 10.86
C LYS A 195 -17.73 -16.04 10.23
N SER A 196 -17.71 -15.75 8.94
CA SER A 196 -16.62 -15.03 8.29
C SER A 196 -16.66 -13.51 8.56
N ILE A 197 -17.80 -12.96 9.01
CA ILE A 197 -17.93 -11.53 9.33
C ILE A 197 -17.04 -11.20 10.52
N ILE A 198 -16.21 -10.17 10.36
CA ILE A 198 -15.32 -9.70 11.41
C ILE A 198 -16.16 -8.97 12.47
N PRO A 199 -16.07 -9.34 13.76
CA PRO A 199 -16.93 -8.79 14.80
C PRO A 199 -16.42 -7.41 15.29
N VAL A 200 -16.44 -6.42 14.40
CA VAL A 200 -15.95 -5.05 14.64
C VAL A 200 -16.63 -4.36 15.82
N GLU A 201 -17.85 -4.77 16.18
CA GLU A 201 -18.57 -4.29 17.36
C GLU A 201 -17.89 -4.63 18.69
N ARG A 202 -16.92 -5.54 18.71
CA ARG A 202 -16.13 -5.86 19.90
C ARG A 202 -15.02 -4.84 20.17
N SER A 203 -14.71 -3.99 19.20
CA SER A 203 -13.64 -3.01 19.30
C SER A 203 -14.11 -1.70 19.93
N ASP A 204 -13.19 -1.05 20.66
CA ASP A 204 -13.29 0.36 21.07
C ASP A 204 -12.36 1.26 20.22
N THR A 205 -11.78 0.70 19.15
CA THR A 205 -10.89 1.41 18.23
C THR A 205 -11.65 2.48 17.46
N THR A 206 -11.03 3.65 17.28
CA THR A 206 -11.52 4.66 16.35
C THR A 206 -11.09 4.30 14.92
N PHE A 207 -12.02 4.28 13.97
CA PHE A 207 -11.74 3.87 12.59
C PHE A 207 -11.82 5.04 11.60
N LEU A 208 -10.85 5.08 10.68
CA LEU A 208 -10.92 5.83 9.42
C LEU A 208 -10.96 4.83 8.26
N LEU A 209 -12.01 4.87 7.44
CA LEU A 209 -12.18 4.05 6.26
C LEU A 209 -11.94 4.91 5.01
N LEU A 210 -10.95 4.54 4.20
CA LEU A 210 -10.60 5.20 2.95
C LEU A 210 -10.99 4.28 1.79
N VAL A 211 -11.92 4.72 0.96
CA VAL A 211 -12.62 3.86 0.00
C VAL A 211 -12.49 4.41 -1.42
N GLY A 212 -11.99 3.58 -2.34
CA GLY A 212 -12.08 3.81 -3.78
C GLY A 212 -13.43 3.32 -4.30
N GLN A 213 -14.21 4.21 -4.93
CA GLN A 213 -15.55 3.85 -5.43
C GLN A 213 -15.52 3.08 -6.75
N ASP A 214 -14.38 3.02 -7.42
CA ASP A 214 -14.16 2.18 -8.61
C ASP A 214 -13.30 0.95 -8.27
N ASP A 215 -13.30 0.49 -7.02
CA ASP A 215 -12.59 -0.73 -6.62
C ASP A 215 -13.13 -1.96 -7.38
N ARG A 216 -12.27 -2.60 -8.17
CA ARG A 216 -12.60 -3.82 -8.94
C ARG A 216 -12.05 -5.11 -8.36
N ASN A 217 -11.34 -5.05 -7.23
CA ASN A 217 -10.91 -6.23 -6.50
C ASN A 217 -12.07 -6.82 -5.69
N TRP A 218 -12.82 -5.94 -5.01
CA TRP A 218 -14.05 -6.27 -4.27
C TRP A 218 -14.86 -5.01 -3.98
N LYS A 219 -16.02 -5.15 -3.31
CA LYS A 219 -16.94 -4.04 -3.03
C LYS A 219 -16.55 -3.28 -1.76
N SER A 220 -15.46 -2.51 -1.80
CA SER A 220 -14.96 -1.75 -0.64
C SER A 220 -15.98 -0.77 -0.06
N GLU A 221 -16.75 -0.05 -0.89
CA GLU A 221 -17.83 0.82 -0.42
C GLU A 221 -18.92 0.06 0.33
N PHE A 222 -19.32 -1.10 -0.18
CA PHE A 222 -20.27 -1.97 0.49
C PHE A 222 -19.74 -2.42 1.86
N TYR A 223 -18.49 -2.88 1.94
CA TYR A 223 -17.91 -3.31 3.21
C TYR A 223 -17.78 -2.17 4.22
N ALA A 224 -17.40 -0.96 3.79
CA ALA A 224 -17.35 0.21 4.67
C ALA A 224 -18.73 0.54 5.26
N ASN A 225 -19.78 0.44 4.44
CA ASN A 225 -21.16 0.62 4.89
C ASN A 225 -21.61 -0.46 5.88
N GLU A 226 -21.24 -1.73 5.66
CA GLU A 226 -21.56 -2.80 6.61
C GLU A 226 -20.80 -2.66 7.94
N ILE A 227 -19.54 -2.20 7.92
CA ILE A 227 -18.79 -1.85 9.14
C ILE A 227 -19.51 -0.75 9.91
N PHE A 228 -19.91 0.32 9.22
CA PHE A 228 -20.68 1.43 9.82
C PHE A 228 -21.97 0.94 10.49
N LYS A 229 -22.80 0.18 9.76
CA LYS A 229 -24.07 -0.35 10.27
C LYS A 229 -23.85 -1.24 11.48
N ARG A 230 -22.84 -2.11 11.45
CA ARG A 230 -22.51 -3.03 12.55
C ARG A 230 -22.12 -2.27 13.82
N LEU A 231 -21.27 -1.26 13.69
CA LEU A 231 -20.85 -0.40 14.80
C LEU A 231 -22.02 0.39 15.37
N GLU A 232 -22.83 1.03 14.52
CA GLU A 232 -24.00 1.81 14.94
C GLU A 232 -25.05 0.95 15.65
N ALA A 233 -25.35 -0.24 15.12
CA ALA A 233 -26.30 -1.17 15.72
C ALA A 233 -25.89 -1.66 17.14
N HIS A 234 -24.61 -1.52 17.50
CA HIS A 234 -24.07 -1.92 18.81
C HIS A 234 -23.68 -0.71 19.68
N GLY A 235 -24.11 0.50 19.30
CA GLY A 235 -23.85 1.71 20.08
C GLY A 235 -22.37 2.11 20.13
N LYS A 236 -21.56 1.69 19.16
CA LYS A 236 -20.15 2.08 19.03
C LYS A 236 -20.01 3.43 18.34
N GLY A 237 -18.83 4.04 18.49
CA GLY A 237 -18.48 5.29 17.82
C GLY A 237 -18.57 5.17 16.30
N LYS A 238 -19.09 6.21 15.63
CA LYS A 238 -19.21 6.22 14.18
C LYS A 238 -17.81 6.28 13.53
N PRO A 239 -17.48 5.38 12.60
CA PRO A 239 -16.24 5.49 11.84
C PRO A 239 -16.28 6.73 10.94
N GLN A 240 -15.12 7.36 10.73
CA GLN A 240 -14.98 8.33 9.65
C GLN A 240 -14.84 7.55 8.33
N ILE A 241 -15.60 7.91 7.30
CA ILE A 241 -15.53 7.28 5.98
C ILE A 241 -15.32 8.35 4.93
N ILE A 242 -14.36 8.12 4.04
CA ILE A 242 -14.08 9.00 2.90
C ILE A 242 -14.13 8.16 1.62
N TYR A 243 -15.00 8.57 0.71
CA TYR A 243 -15.18 7.94 -0.59
C TYR A 243 -14.48 8.77 -1.66
N TYR A 244 -13.68 8.11 -2.49
CA TYR A 244 -13.00 8.72 -3.62
C TYR A 244 -13.62 8.21 -4.94
N PRO A 245 -14.34 9.07 -5.69
CA PRO A 245 -14.84 8.73 -7.02
C PRO A 245 -13.71 8.31 -7.96
N GLU A 246 -14.01 7.44 -8.91
CA GLU A 246 -13.08 7.02 -9.98
C GLU A 246 -11.71 6.54 -9.46
N THR A 247 -11.69 5.97 -8.26
CA THR A 247 -10.48 5.51 -7.57
C THR A 247 -10.57 4.01 -7.35
N GLY A 248 -9.58 3.27 -7.82
CA GLY A 248 -9.50 1.81 -7.70
C GLY A 248 -8.95 1.28 -6.38
N HIS A 249 -8.55 0.01 -6.40
CA HIS A 249 -8.18 -0.76 -5.21
C HIS A 249 -6.88 -0.30 -4.52
N TYR A 250 -5.84 0.04 -5.28
CA TYR A 250 -4.51 0.35 -4.74
C TYR A 250 -4.33 1.85 -4.48
N ILE A 251 -4.94 2.36 -3.40
CA ILE A 251 -4.67 3.72 -2.92
C ILE A 251 -3.31 3.73 -2.20
N GLU A 252 -2.26 3.87 -3.00
CA GLU A 252 -0.86 3.95 -2.56
C GLU A 252 -0.51 5.34 -2.00
N PRO A 253 0.70 5.54 -1.43
CA PRO A 253 1.21 6.86 -1.11
C PRO A 253 1.24 7.79 -2.33
N PRO A 254 1.32 9.12 -2.11
CA PRO A 254 1.24 10.11 -3.18
C PRO A 254 2.19 9.85 -4.34
N TYR A 255 1.70 10.13 -5.55
CA TYR A 255 2.45 10.08 -6.82
C TYR A 255 2.90 8.68 -7.27
N PHE A 256 2.48 7.61 -6.60
CA PHE A 256 2.64 6.26 -7.11
C PHE A 256 1.73 6.05 -8.34
N PRO A 257 2.26 5.57 -9.47
CA PRO A 257 1.49 5.48 -10.69
C PRO A 257 0.39 4.42 -10.58
N LEU A 258 -0.80 4.75 -11.08
CA LEU A 258 -1.94 3.82 -11.11
C LEU A 258 -1.59 2.53 -11.90
N CYS A 259 -1.74 1.38 -11.23
CA CYS A 259 -1.73 0.07 -11.86
C CYS A 259 -3.18 -0.40 -12.13
N LYS A 260 -3.70 -0.11 -13.34
CA LYS A 260 -5.08 -0.48 -13.71
C LYS A 260 -5.35 -1.99 -13.72
N ALA A 261 -4.34 -2.80 -14.03
CA ALA A 261 -4.46 -4.25 -14.09
C ALA A 261 -3.12 -4.96 -13.89
N SER A 262 -3.14 -6.14 -13.25
CA SER A 262 -1.98 -7.02 -13.11
C SER A 262 -2.40 -8.48 -12.93
N LEU A 263 -1.42 -9.39 -12.96
CA LEU A 263 -1.65 -10.76 -12.53
C LEU A 263 -2.06 -10.79 -11.05
N HIS A 264 -3.25 -11.30 -10.76
CA HIS A 264 -3.71 -11.49 -9.39
C HIS A 264 -3.17 -12.81 -8.86
N THR A 265 -2.37 -12.76 -7.81
CA THR A 265 -1.62 -13.93 -7.32
C THR A 265 -2.48 -15.01 -6.69
N TYR A 266 -3.65 -14.67 -6.12
CA TYR A 266 -4.60 -15.67 -5.65
C TYR A 266 -5.36 -16.36 -6.79
N PHE A 267 -5.72 -15.62 -7.84
CA PHE A 267 -6.52 -16.16 -8.96
C PHE A 267 -5.65 -16.69 -10.10
N GLY A 268 -4.36 -16.35 -10.13
CA GLY A 268 -3.44 -16.77 -11.19
C GLY A 268 -3.76 -16.16 -12.56
N MET A 269 -4.53 -15.07 -12.63
CA MET A 269 -5.01 -14.48 -13.89
C MET A 269 -4.93 -12.94 -13.87
N PRO A 270 -4.82 -12.27 -15.04
CA PRO A 270 -4.84 -10.82 -15.12
C PRO A 270 -6.21 -10.26 -14.70
N VAL A 271 -6.23 -9.39 -13.69
CA VAL A 271 -7.44 -8.73 -13.20
C VAL A 271 -7.34 -7.22 -13.28
N VAL A 272 -8.50 -6.55 -13.39
CA VAL A 272 -8.61 -5.10 -13.23
C VAL A 272 -8.71 -4.71 -11.76
N PHE A 273 -8.12 -3.57 -11.39
CA PHE A 273 -8.22 -2.99 -10.04
C PHE A 273 -9.03 -1.68 -10.01
N GLY A 274 -9.39 -1.17 -11.19
CA GLY A 274 -10.14 0.08 -11.38
C GLY A 274 -9.31 1.34 -11.21
N GLY A 275 -9.98 2.48 -11.27
CA GLY A 275 -9.41 3.82 -11.13
C GLY A 275 -9.16 4.54 -12.46
N GLU A 276 -9.38 5.85 -12.45
CA GLU A 276 -8.94 6.78 -13.48
C GLU A 276 -7.71 7.57 -13.04
N PRO A 277 -6.70 7.74 -13.91
CA PRO A 277 -5.37 8.11 -13.43
C PRO A 277 -5.30 9.45 -12.69
N ARG A 278 -6.00 10.48 -13.18
CA ARG A 278 -6.05 11.80 -12.51
C ARG A 278 -6.79 11.72 -11.18
N ALA A 279 -8.01 11.19 -11.17
CA ALA A 279 -8.83 11.09 -9.96
C ALA A 279 -8.14 10.24 -8.89
N HIS A 280 -7.57 9.09 -9.29
CA HIS A 280 -6.86 8.19 -8.40
C HIS A 280 -5.60 8.83 -7.81
N ALA A 281 -4.79 9.54 -8.62
CA ALA A 281 -3.62 10.24 -8.10
C ALA A 281 -3.98 11.33 -7.08
N MET A 282 -5.08 12.06 -7.31
CA MET A 282 -5.58 13.05 -6.35
C MET A 282 -6.12 12.39 -5.07
N ALA A 283 -6.79 11.24 -5.20
CA ALA A 283 -7.25 10.46 -4.06
C ALA A 283 -6.09 9.96 -3.19
N GLN A 284 -4.97 9.51 -3.78
CA GLN A 284 -3.76 9.14 -3.03
C GLN A 284 -3.20 10.32 -2.22
N VAL A 285 -3.15 11.52 -2.82
CA VAL A 285 -2.68 12.74 -2.14
C VAL A 285 -3.57 13.11 -0.95
N ASP A 286 -4.89 13.17 -1.16
CA ASP A 286 -5.82 13.49 -0.07
C ASP A 286 -5.82 12.40 1.00
N ALA A 287 -5.89 11.12 0.62
CA ALA A 287 -5.87 9.97 1.54
C ALA A 287 -4.64 10.00 2.47
N TRP A 288 -3.46 10.35 1.94
CA TRP A 288 -2.23 10.50 2.72
C TRP A 288 -2.36 11.58 3.78
N GLN A 289 -2.91 12.75 3.43
CA GLN A 289 -3.13 13.85 4.38
C GLN A 289 -4.18 13.48 5.43
N LYS A 290 -5.26 12.80 5.02
CA LYS A 290 -6.33 12.36 5.94
C LYS A 290 -5.80 11.35 6.95
N LEU A 291 -5.04 10.34 6.51
CA LEU A 291 -4.49 9.34 7.42
C LEU A 291 -3.44 9.94 8.36
N GLN A 292 -2.60 10.88 7.89
CA GLN A 292 -1.64 11.58 8.74
C GLN A 292 -2.36 12.38 9.82
N THR A 293 -3.37 13.17 9.44
CA THR A 293 -4.18 13.96 10.36
C THR A 293 -4.88 13.07 11.39
N PHE A 294 -5.49 11.98 10.94
CA PHE A 294 -6.22 11.05 11.79
C PHE A 294 -5.33 10.35 12.82
N LEU A 295 -4.13 9.94 12.41
CA LEU A 295 -3.17 9.28 13.28
C LEU A 295 -2.31 10.27 14.09
N GLY A 296 -2.43 11.58 13.86
CA GLY A 296 -1.61 12.60 14.53
C GLY A 296 -0.15 12.65 14.04
N LEU A 297 0.11 12.16 12.83
CA LEU A 297 1.44 12.10 12.23
C LEU A 297 1.85 13.48 11.69
N SER A 298 3.09 13.87 11.94
CA SER A 298 3.66 15.07 11.34
C SER A 298 4.21 14.76 9.94
N PRO A 299 4.02 15.63 8.94
CA PRO A 299 4.64 15.47 7.62
C PRO A 299 6.17 15.43 7.75
N ALA A 300 6.81 14.70 6.85
CA ALA A 300 8.27 14.54 6.80
C ALA A 300 9.08 15.85 6.70
N HIS A 301 8.40 16.91 6.31
CA HIS A 301 8.96 18.19 5.88
C HIS A 301 9.76 18.94 6.97
N GLU A 302 9.59 18.59 8.24
CA GLU A 302 10.34 19.17 9.37
C GLU A 302 11.64 18.43 9.69
N SER A 303 11.76 17.13 9.39
CA SER A 303 12.90 16.33 9.86
C SER A 303 14.14 16.40 8.95
N ILE A 304 13.97 16.68 7.65
CA ILE A 304 15.05 16.68 6.66
C ILE A 304 15.77 18.03 6.58
N ARG A 305 15.16 19.11 7.11
CA ARG A 305 15.76 20.47 7.05
C ARG A 305 16.89 20.70 8.06
N ASP A 306 16.95 19.89 9.12
CA ASP A 306 17.87 20.10 10.24
C ASP A 306 19.16 19.26 10.20
N GLU A 307 19.34 18.35 9.24
CA GLU A 307 20.64 17.69 9.03
C GLU A 307 21.57 18.56 8.16
N ALA A 308 21.97 19.71 8.69
CA ALA A 308 23.25 20.29 8.30
C ALA A 308 24.36 19.31 8.76
N LEU A 309 25.13 18.75 7.83
CA LEU A 309 26.26 17.86 8.15
C LEU A 309 27.17 18.52 9.20
N PRO A 310 27.36 17.96 10.40
CA PRO A 310 28.39 18.45 11.29
C PRO A 310 29.75 17.94 10.80
N PRO A 311 30.81 18.76 10.87
CA PRO A 311 32.17 18.28 10.61
C PRO A 311 32.53 17.24 11.67
N GLN A 312 33.00 16.08 11.22
CA GLN A 312 33.38 15.00 12.13
C GLN A 312 34.55 15.43 13.02
N ARG A 313 34.31 15.44 14.34
CA ARG A 313 35.37 15.28 15.35
C ARG A 313 35.03 14.07 16.22
N PRO A 314 36.02 13.26 16.62
CA PRO A 314 35.78 12.08 17.43
C PRO A 314 35.66 12.46 18.90
N GLY A 315 34.54 12.07 19.51
CA GLY A 315 34.37 12.06 20.97
C GLY A 315 33.49 13.16 21.51
N GLU A 316 32.17 12.94 21.53
CA GLU A 316 31.30 13.32 22.64
C GLU A 316 29.90 12.70 22.46
N ALA A 317 29.31 12.29 23.57
CA ALA A 317 28.08 11.49 23.62
C ALA A 317 26.86 12.26 23.07
N SER A 318 26.27 11.74 21.99
CA SER A 318 25.01 12.26 21.44
C SER A 318 23.82 11.50 22.05
N SER A 319 22.84 12.27 22.52
CA SER A 319 21.56 11.89 23.09
C SER A 319 20.92 10.65 22.45
N LYS A 320 20.42 9.75 23.30
CA LYS A 320 19.57 8.60 22.94
C LYS A 320 18.34 9.06 22.14
N GLY A 321 18.46 9.11 20.82
CA GLY A 321 17.31 9.19 19.92
C GLY A 321 16.46 7.94 20.11
N LYS A 322 15.18 8.13 20.47
CA LYS A 322 14.22 7.03 20.61
C LYS A 322 14.15 6.27 19.28
N ARG A 323 14.58 5.01 19.31
CA ARG A 323 14.63 4.08 18.17
C ARG A 323 13.29 3.32 18.15
N TRP A 324 12.54 3.38 17.06
CA TRP A 324 11.20 2.77 16.95
C TRP A 324 11.23 1.41 16.26
N THR A 325 10.33 0.51 16.70
CA THR A 325 10.17 -0.86 16.18
C THR A 325 8.98 -0.93 15.23
N LEU A 326 9.26 -1.02 13.93
CA LEU A 326 8.26 -1.31 12.92
C LEU A 326 8.04 -2.83 12.84
N LEU A 327 6.84 -3.29 13.18
CA LEU A 327 6.43 -4.68 12.96
C LEU A 327 5.75 -4.80 11.59
N LYS A 328 6.48 -5.28 10.58
CA LYS A 328 5.89 -5.69 9.29
C LYS A 328 5.21 -7.05 9.46
N ALA A 329 3.89 -7.08 9.52
CA ALA A 329 3.15 -8.34 9.35
C ALA A 329 3.01 -8.63 7.85
N LYS A 330 3.82 -9.56 7.32
CA LYS A 330 3.67 -10.10 5.96
C LYS A 330 2.93 -11.42 6.02
N ALA A 331 1.76 -11.50 5.38
CA ALA A 331 1.07 -12.76 5.13
C ALA A 331 1.42 -13.26 3.72
N TYR A 332 2.03 -14.44 3.60
CA TYR A 332 2.34 -15.09 2.31
C TYR A 332 1.22 -16.07 1.93
N PHE A 333 1.02 -16.41 0.66
CA PHE A 333 0.09 -17.49 0.29
C PHE A 333 0.75 -18.47 -0.69
N GLN A 334 0.60 -19.77 -0.42
CA GLN A 334 0.88 -20.80 -1.42
C GLN A 334 -0.34 -20.95 -2.32
N GLY A 335 -0.23 -20.46 -3.56
CA GLY A 335 -1.26 -20.68 -4.57
C GLY A 335 -1.49 -22.16 -4.85
N LEU A 336 -2.75 -22.53 -5.08
CA LEU A 336 -3.11 -23.84 -5.60
C LEU A 336 -2.62 -23.92 -7.06
N SER A 337 -1.50 -24.61 -7.30
CA SER A 337 -1.18 -25.06 -8.65
C SER A 337 -2.29 -25.99 -9.11
N ALA A 338 -2.97 -25.64 -10.21
CA ALA A 338 -3.74 -26.61 -10.98
C ALA A 338 -2.85 -27.84 -11.22
N LYS A 339 -3.40 -29.04 -10.98
CA LYS A 339 -2.70 -30.31 -11.11
C LYS A 339 -2.27 -30.54 -12.57
N GLY A 340 -1.06 -30.13 -12.92
CA GLY A 340 -0.29 -30.73 -14.01
C GLY A 340 0.39 -32.00 -13.48
N ARG A 341 0.20 -33.14 -14.15
CA ARG A 341 0.79 -34.43 -13.79
C ARG A 341 2.31 -34.30 -13.58
N ARG A 342 2.82 -34.74 -12.42
CA ARG A 342 4.26 -35.02 -12.24
C ARG A 342 4.58 -36.41 -12.81
N PRO A 343 5.72 -36.59 -13.50
CA PRO A 343 6.27 -37.92 -13.76
C PRO A 343 6.84 -38.51 -12.45
N PRO A 344 6.87 -39.84 -12.29
CA PRO A 344 7.27 -40.48 -11.03
C PRO A 344 8.80 -40.53 -10.91
N GLY A 345 9.32 -40.16 -9.74
CA GLY A 345 10.71 -40.44 -9.35
C GLY A 345 11.48 -39.24 -8.80
N ALA A 346 11.39 -38.99 -7.48
CA ALA A 346 12.46 -38.39 -6.67
C ALA A 346 12.06 -38.50 -5.18
N GLY A 347 12.93 -39.11 -4.38
CA GLY A 347 12.67 -39.55 -3.02
C GLY A 347 12.51 -38.44 -1.96
N LYS A 348 12.00 -38.86 -0.80
CA LYS A 348 11.92 -38.05 0.42
C LYS A 348 13.34 -37.84 0.99
N LYS A 349 13.69 -36.60 1.35
CA LYS A 349 14.77 -36.34 2.32
C LYS A 349 14.22 -35.53 3.50
N GLN A 350 14.58 -35.98 4.70
CA GLN A 350 14.30 -35.38 6.00
C GLN A 350 15.02 -34.03 6.14
N SER A 351 14.40 -33.10 6.87
CA SER A 351 14.99 -31.81 7.25
C SER A 351 15.80 -31.96 8.54
N GLU A 352 17.10 -31.68 8.50
CA GLU A 352 17.94 -31.42 9.68
C GLU A 352 17.80 -29.96 10.13
N GLN A 353 17.80 -29.75 11.45
CA GLN A 353 17.83 -28.44 12.11
C GLN A 353 19.28 -27.93 12.23
N VAL A 354 19.51 -26.65 11.95
CA VAL A 354 20.75 -25.91 12.25
C VAL A 354 20.36 -24.56 12.87
N PRO A 355 21.11 -24.02 13.86
CA PRO A 355 20.53 -23.24 14.95
C PRO A 355 20.40 -21.73 14.68
N CYS A 356 19.49 -21.15 15.47
CA CYS A 356 19.00 -19.78 15.49
C CYS A 356 20.08 -18.75 15.87
N THR A 357 20.13 -17.64 15.13
CA THR A 357 20.67 -16.36 15.61
C THR A 357 19.55 -15.32 15.56
N GLN A 358 19.27 -14.71 16.71
CA GLN A 358 18.13 -13.84 16.99
C GLN A 358 18.17 -12.49 16.25
N LEU A 359 17.03 -12.10 15.68
CA LEU A 359 16.51 -10.73 15.62
C LEU A 359 15.02 -10.78 15.25
N GLU A 360 14.17 -10.29 16.16
CA GLU A 360 12.71 -10.46 16.18
C GLU A 360 11.99 -9.61 15.12
N THR A 361 11.88 -10.15 13.92
CA THR A 361 10.75 -9.85 13.01
C THR A 361 9.68 -10.92 13.20
N ALA A 362 8.46 -10.54 13.61
CA ALA A 362 7.31 -11.44 13.61
C ALA A 362 6.91 -11.77 12.15
N THR A 363 7.68 -12.65 11.53
CA THR A 363 7.34 -13.25 10.24
C THR A 363 6.24 -14.27 10.50
N VAL A 364 5.00 -13.95 10.13
CA VAL A 364 3.92 -14.94 10.18
C VAL A 364 4.00 -15.79 8.91
N THR A 365 4.70 -16.92 9.03
CA THR A 365 4.76 -17.93 7.97
C THR A 365 3.39 -18.57 7.79
N VAL A 366 2.72 -18.28 6.67
CA VAL A 366 1.36 -18.74 6.41
C VAL A 366 1.38 -20.19 5.91
N GLY A 367 0.83 -21.08 6.74
CA GLY A 367 0.23 -22.35 6.32
C GLY A 367 -1.26 -22.16 5.99
N ARG A 368 -2.05 -23.23 5.92
CA ARG A 368 -3.51 -23.17 5.62
C ARG A 368 -4.36 -22.37 6.64
N SER A 369 -3.75 -21.90 7.73
CA SER A 369 -4.39 -21.16 8.83
C SER A 369 -3.49 -19.99 9.26
N LEU A 370 -4.09 -18.86 9.63
CA LEU A 370 -3.43 -17.68 10.20
C LEU A 370 -3.80 -17.56 11.68
N GLU A 371 -2.82 -17.64 12.58
CA GLU A 371 -3.00 -17.43 14.02
C GLU A 371 -2.64 -16.00 14.42
N ILE A 372 -3.59 -15.24 14.98
CA ILE A 372 -3.37 -13.87 15.48
C ILE A 372 -2.71 -13.91 16.88
N SER A 373 -2.80 -15.01 17.62
CA SER A 373 -2.28 -15.14 19.00
C SER A 373 -0.77 -14.91 19.14
N ARG A 374 0.04 -15.24 18.13
CA ARG A 374 1.49 -14.93 18.14
C ARG A 374 1.82 -13.44 18.17
N TRP A 375 0.84 -12.59 17.87
CA TRP A 375 0.91 -11.14 18.02
C TRP A 375 0.49 -10.68 19.43
N ALA A 376 -0.35 -11.45 20.12
CA ALA A 376 -0.83 -11.13 21.47
C ALA A 376 0.28 -11.25 22.51
N ASP A 377 1.08 -12.32 22.45
CA ASP A 377 2.19 -12.57 23.37
C ASP A 377 3.31 -11.50 23.28
N SER A 378 3.47 -10.83 22.13
CA SER A 378 4.36 -9.69 21.98
C SER A 378 3.67 -8.35 22.26
N SER A 379 2.36 -8.23 22.06
CA SER A 379 1.61 -7.00 22.35
C SER A 379 1.47 -6.70 23.85
N GLU A 380 1.46 -7.72 24.72
CA GLU A 380 1.54 -7.51 26.17
C GLU A 380 2.89 -6.90 26.60
N GLN A 381 3.94 -7.04 25.77
CA GLN A 381 5.23 -6.36 25.94
C GLN A 381 5.31 -4.98 25.27
N LEU A 382 4.40 -4.61 24.37
CA LEU A 382 4.36 -3.30 23.70
C LEU A 382 3.71 -2.20 24.56
N SER A 383 3.59 -2.40 25.87
CA SER A 383 2.83 -1.59 26.82
C SER A 383 3.42 -0.22 27.17
N SER A 384 4.35 0.33 26.37
CA SER A 384 4.82 1.71 26.57
C SER A 384 5.44 2.33 25.31
N GLY A 385 4.62 2.73 24.34
CA GLY A 385 5.08 3.59 23.25
C GLY A 385 4.10 3.77 22.09
N ASN A 386 4.02 4.99 21.57
CA ASN A 386 3.27 5.36 20.38
C ASN A 386 3.79 4.54 19.17
N THR A 387 3.07 3.48 18.78
CA THR A 387 3.52 2.53 17.75
C THR A 387 2.52 2.47 16.60
N LEU A 388 2.98 2.60 15.36
CA LEU A 388 2.18 2.35 14.14
C LEU A 388 2.55 0.99 13.54
N VAL A 389 1.54 0.16 13.29
CA VAL A 389 1.70 -1.15 12.65
C VAL A 389 1.19 -1.08 11.22
N TRP A 390 2.07 -1.40 10.28
CA TRP A 390 1.72 -1.50 8.87
C TRP A 390 1.40 -2.95 8.49
N CYS A 391 0.15 -3.19 8.12
CA CYS A 391 -0.32 -4.48 7.63
C CYS A 391 -0.39 -4.46 6.10
N SER A 392 0.55 -5.12 5.42
CA SER A 392 0.51 -5.32 3.96
C SER A 392 0.01 -6.71 3.62
N GLY A 393 -1.11 -6.81 2.90
CA GLY A 393 -1.56 -8.05 2.29
C GLY A 393 -0.90 -8.29 0.94
N LEU A 394 0.31 -8.85 0.92
CA LEU A 394 0.98 -9.24 -0.32
C LEU A 394 0.80 -10.74 -0.56
N ALA A 395 -0.04 -11.11 -1.52
CA ALA A 395 0.11 -12.41 -2.15
C ALA A 395 1.29 -12.31 -3.14
N VAL A 396 2.47 -12.78 -2.74
CA VAL A 396 3.68 -12.85 -3.59
C VAL A 396 3.71 -14.22 -4.29
N SER A 397 3.94 -14.24 -5.60
CA SER A 397 4.18 -15.49 -6.35
C SER A 397 5.54 -16.11 -5.98
N ARG A 398 5.58 -17.44 -5.96
CA ARG A 398 6.72 -18.24 -5.55
C ARG A 398 7.77 -18.31 -6.67
N GLU A 399 8.53 -17.24 -6.89
CA GLU A 399 9.67 -17.25 -7.83
C GLU A 399 11.00 -16.75 -7.24
N HIS A 400 11.08 -16.43 -5.94
CA HIS A 400 12.33 -15.96 -5.30
C HIS A 400 12.80 -16.85 -4.15
N LEU A 401 12.96 -18.15 -4.43
CA LEU A 401 13.81 -19.03 -3.63
C LEU A 401 14.64 -19.85 -4.60
N TRP A 402 15.64 -19.25 -5.24
CA TRP A 402 16.88 -19.89 -5.67
C TRP A 402 17.85 -18.83 -6.19
N ARG A 403 19.10 -18.90 -5.71
CA ARG A 403 20.31 -18.12 -6.06
C ARG A 403 20.59 -16.87 -5.22
N GLU A 404 21.16 -17.11 -4.05
CA GLU A 404 22.48 -16.57 -3.73
C GLU A 404 23.29 -17.66 -3.01
N GLY A 405 24.57 -17.78 -3.33
CA GLY A 405 25.52 -18.62 -2.59
C GLY A 405 26.28 -19.66 -3.40
N ALA A 406 27.07 -19.23 -4.37
CA ALA A 406 28.30 -19.95 -4.72
C ALA A 406 29.36 -18.91 -5.14
N PHE A 407 30.30 -18.63 -4.24
CA PHE A 407 31.75 -18.46 -4.40
C PHE A 407 32.28 -18.03 -3.01
N PRO A 408 33.29 -18.71 -2.42
CA PRO A 408 34.63 -18.97 -3.00
C PRO A 408 34.99 -20.48 -2.97
N ALA A 409 36.04 -21.00 -3.61
CA ALA A 409 37.18 -20.48 -4.37
C ALA A 409 37.34 -21.27 -5.68
#